data_AF-A0A529KQG0-F1
#
_entry.id   AF-A0A529KQG0-F1
#
_cell.length_a   1.000
_cell.length_b   1.000
_cell.length_c   1.000
_cell.angle_alpha   90.00
_cell.angle_beta   90.00
_cell.angle_gamma   90.00
#
_symmetry.space_group_name_H-M   'P 1'
#
loop_
_entity.id
_entity.type
_entity.pdbx_description
1 polymer ?
#
loop_
_entity_poly.entity_id
_entity_poly.type
_entity_poly.pdbx_seq_one_letter_code
_entity_poly.pdbx_strand_id
1 'polypeptide(L)' 'SPEDDALRIAADLINDPSMPHDTGQVAERYGWEPRRINPALAYLMARKLIVDYKVLASQYNSIRVVKTDATRRFVKSRS' A
#
# COMPACT_ATOMS: atom_id res chain seq x y z
N SER A 1 -16.05 15.32 4.06
CA SER A 1 -16.90 14.29 3.42
C SER A 1 -16.03 13.07 3.09
N PRO A 2 -16.56 11.91 2.66
CA PRO A 2 -15.72 10.79 2.22
C PRO A 2 -14.74 11.16 1.10
N GLU A 3 -15.11 12.10 0.23
CA GLU A 3 -14.25 12.63 -0.83
C GLU A 3 -13.10 13.48 -0.27
N ASP A 4 -13.38 14.40 0.65
CA ASP A 4 -12.34 15.23 1.28
C ASP A 4 -11.35 14.38 2.09
N ASP A 5 -11.86 13.39 2.82
CA ASP A 5 -11.04 12.45 3.59
C ASP A 5 -10.19 11.57 2.65
N ALA A 6 -10.74 11.15 1.50
CA ALA A 6 -10.00 10.43 0.46
C ALA A 6 -8.89 11.29 -0.17
N LEU A 7 -9.17 12.56 -0.47
CA LEU A 7 -8.19 13.51 -0.99
C LEU A 7 -7.02 13.67 -0.01
N ARG A 8 -7.30 13.75 1.29
CA ARG A 8 -6.28 13.83 2.32
C ARG A 8 -5.38 12.59 2.34
N ILE A 9 -5.96 11.38 2.38
CA ILE A 9 -5.18 10.13 2.32
C ILE A 9 -4.30 10.10 1.07
N ALA A 10 -4.86 10.45 -0.09
CA ALA A 10 -4.13 10.45 -1.36
C ALA A 10 -2.97 11.47 -1.38
N ALA A 11 -3.19 12.67 -0.83
CA ALA A 11 -2.15 13.68 -0.73
C ALA A 11 -0.98 13.22 0.16
N ASP A 12 -1.26 12.59 1.30
CA ASP A 12 -0.22 12.12 2.22
C ASP A 12 0.53 10.90 1.65
N LEU A 13 -0.14 9.97 0.95
CA LEU A 13 0.52 8.86 0.26
C LEU A 13 1.56 9.31 -0.78
N ILE A 14 1.37 10.48 -1.40
CA ILE A 14 2.30 11.03 -2.40
C ILE A 14 3.40 11.86 -1.74
N ASN A 15 3.06 12.64 -0.72
CA ASN A 15 3.95 13.68 -0.19
C ASN A 15 4.69 13.29 1.10
N ASP A 16 4.22 12.26 1.83
CA ASP A 16 4.83 11.80 3.08
C ASP A 16 5.47 10.40 2.90
N PRO A 17 6.81 10.30 2.82
CA PRO A 17 7.52 9.03 2.72
C PRO A 17 7.33 8.10 3.94
N SER A 18 6.86 8.64 5.07
CA SER A 18 6.59 7.88 6.29
C SER A 18 5.15 7.35 6.36
N MET A 19 4.31 7.64 5.36
CA MET A 19 2.91 7.21 5.33
C MET A 19 2.81 5.68 5.37
N PRO A 20 2.06 5.10 6.34
CA PRO A 20 1.92 3.66 6.44
C PRO A 20 1.09 3.12 5.28
N HIS A 21 1.40 1.89 4.89
CA HIS A 21 0.70 1.18 3.83
C HIS A 21 -0.38 0.24 4.39
N ASP A 22 -0.36 -0.02 5.70
CA ASP A 22 -1.37 -0.77 6.42
C ASP A 22 -2.54 0.14 6.83
N THR A 23 -3.78 -0.29 6.58
CA THR A 23 -4.98 0.52 6.83
C THR A 23 -5.20 0.79 8.32
N GLY A 24 -4.86 -0.15 9.21
CA GLY A 24 -5.00 0.05 10.66
C GLY A 24 -4.06 1.13 11.16
N GLN A 25 -2.81 1.13 10.68
CA GLN A 25 -1.83 2.18 11.00
C GLN A 25 -2.22 3.55 10.43
N VAL A 26 -2.83 3.59 9.24
CA VAL A 26 -3.38 4.84 8.68
C VAL A 26 -4.52 5.38 9.56
N ALA A 27 -5.43 4.51 10.01
CA ALA A 27 -6.54 4.89 10.87
C ALA A 27 -6.06 5.43 12.23
N GLU A 28 -5.09 4.76 12.85
CA GLU A 28 -4.46 5.19 14.10
C GLU A 28 -3.78 6.56 13.93
N ARG A 29 -3.00 6.75 12.86
CA ARG A 29 -2.33 8.03 12.56
C ARG A 29 -3.30 9.20 12.48
N TYR A 30 -4.46 9.00 11.85
CA TYR A 30 -5.46 10.07 11.72
C TYR A 30 -6.43 10.15 12.90
N GLY A 31 -6.39 9.21 13.84
CA GLY A 31 -7.38 9.07 14.91
C GLY A 31 -8.79 8.80 14.35
N TRP A 32 -8.88 8.06 13.25
CA TRP A 32 -10.14 7.81 12.55
C TRP A 32 -10.68 6.43 12.87
N GLU A 33 -11.92 6.40 13.34
CA GLU A 33 -12.66 5.15 13.53
C GLU A 33 -12.96 4.46 12.19
N PRO A 34 -13.14 3.12 12.17
CA PRO A 34 -13.51 2.36 10.97
C PRO A 34 -14.68 2.95 10.20
N ARG A 35 -15.67 3.50 10.91
CA ARG A 35 -16.86 4.13 10.33
C ARG A 35 -16.55 5.36 9.47
N ARG A 36 -15.43 6.05 9.73
CA ARG A 36 -14.98 7.23 8.96
C ARG A 36 -14.01 6.86 7.84
N ILE A 37 -13.02 6.01 8.11
CA ILE A 37 -11.99 5.68 7.12
C ILE A 37 -12.51 4.79 5.99
N ASN A 38 -13.43 3.85 6.28
CA ASN A 38 -13.92 2.90 5.27
C ASN A 38 -14.63 3.57 4.08
N PRO A 39 -15.51 4.57 4.26
CA PRO A 39 -16.07 5.34 3.14
C PRO A 39 -15.03 6.05 2.27
N ALA A 40 -13.95 6.59 2.85
CA ALA A 40 -12.88 7.25 2.11
C ALA A 40 -12.07 6.23 1.27
N LEU A 41 -11.72 5.08 1.86
CA LEU A 41 -11.07 3.99 1.13
C LEU A 41 -11.96 3.46 0.00
N ALA A 42 -13.27 3.30 0.25
CA ALA A 42 -14.22 2.92 -0.78
C ALA A 42 -14.28 3.94 -1.93
N TYR A 43 -14.22 5.24 -1.63
CA TYR A 43 -14.16 6.31 -2.63
C TYR A 43 -12.91 6.20 -3.52
N LEU A 44 -11.74 5.92 -2.93
CA LEU A 44 -10.48 5.72 -3.62
C LEU A 44 -10.46 4.44 -4.46
N MET A 45 -10.92 3.31 -3.91
CA MET A 45 -11.01 2.02 -4.61
C MET A 45 -11.96 2.08 -5.80
N ALA A 46 -13.15 2.68 -5.64
CA ALA A 46 -14.12 2.82 -6.72
C ALA A 46 -13.57 3.60 -7.93
N ARG A 47 -12.62 4.51 -7.68
CA ARG A 47 -11.92 5.31 -8.71
C ARG A 47 -10.58 4.72 -9.12
N LYS A 48 -10.20 3.56 -8.56
CA LYS A 48 -8.92 2.88 -8.81
C LYS A 48 -7.70 3.77 -8.51
N LEU A 49 -7.83 4.67 -7.53
CA LEU A 49 -6.77 5.60 -7.12
C LEU A 49 -5.78 4.96 -6.13
N ILE A 50 -6.14 3.80 -5.59
CA ILE A 50 -5.27 2.94 -4.80
C ILE A 50 -5.36 1.52 -5.35
N VAL A 51 -4.26 0.78 -5.28
CA VAL A 51 -4.24 -0.65 -5.61
C VAL A 51 -4.60 -1.41 -4.34
N ASP A 52 -5.79 -2.01 -4.30
CA ASP A 52 -6.14 -2.95 -3.25
C ASP A 52 -5.57 -4.32 -3.61
N TYR A 53 -4.50 -4.72 -2.92
CA TYR A 53 -4.04 -6.10 -3.01
C TYR A 53 -5.04 -6.98 -2.28
N LYS A 54 -5.92 -7.66 -3.03
CA LYS A 54 -6.71 -8.78 -2.50
C LYS A 54 -5.83 -10.01 -2.40
N VAL A 55 -5.23 -10.10 -1.24
CA VAL A 55 -4.59 -11.27 -0.67
C VAL A 55 -5.47 -11.66 0.51
N LEU A 56 -5.56 -12.95 0.85
CA LEU A 56 -6.05 -13.25 2.20
C LEU A 56 -5.15 -12.52 3.25
N ALA A 57 -3.83 -12.30 2.96
CA ALA A 57 -3.00 -11.07 3.22
C ALA A 57 -1.50 -11.18 2.74
N SER A 58 -0.85 -10.10 2.21
CA SER A 58 0.63 -9.89 1.95
C SER A 58 1.04 -8.53 1.32
N GLN A 59 2.26 -8.05 1.58
CA GLN A 59 2.82 -6.72 1.21
C GLN A 59 3.98 -6.70 0.16
N TYR A 60 4.23 -7.78 -0.58
CA TYR A 60 5.37 -7.87 -1.53
C TYR A 60 5.02 -8.56 -2.86
N ASN A 61 5.71 -8.18 -3.96
CA ASN A 61 5.56 -8.78 -5.31
C ASN A 61 5.89 -10.27 -5.36
N SER A 62 6.73 -10.72 -4.45
CA SER A 62 6.88 -12.12 -4.05
C SER A 62 6.94 -12.15 -2.53
N ILE A 63 6.24 -13.08 -1.89
CA ILE A 63 6.24 -13.21 -0.42
C ILE A 63 7.61 -13.73 0.07
N ARG A 64 8.44 -14.31 -0.82
CA ARG A 64 9.83 -14.73 -0.55
C ARG A 64 10.77 -14.57 -1.76
N VAL A 65 12.07 -14.45 -1.45
CA VAL A 65 13.17 -14.29 -2.41
C VAL A 65 14.17 -15.45 -2.22
N VAL A 66 14.37 -16.33 -3.23
CA VAL A 66 15.24 -17.52 -3.17
C VAL A 66 16.15 -17.59 -4.40
N LYS A 67 17.44 -17.86 -4.19
CA LYS A 67 18.42 -17.99 -5.29
C LYS A 67 18.30 -19.34 -5.99
N THR A 68 18.55 -19.34 -7.30
CA THR A 68 18.72 -20.54 -8.12
C THR A 68 20.13 -20.57 -8.71
N ASP A 69 20.49 -21.66 -9.38
CA ASP A 69 21.78 -21.74 -10.09
C ASP A 69 21.93 -20.64 -11.16
N ALA A 70 20.82 -20.15 -11.70
CA ALA A 70 20.78 -19.04 -12.64
C ALA A 70 21.17 -17.70 -11.98
N THR A 71 20.88 -17.50 -10.69
CA THR A 71 21.25 -16.29 -9.95
C THR A 71 22.78 -16.10 -9.90
N ARG A 72 23.54 -17.20 -9.72
CA ARG A 72 25.01 -17.15 -9.74
C ARG A 72 25.55 -16.74 -11.11
N ARG A 73 24.94 -17.24 -12.19
CA ARG A 73 25.33 -16.92 -13.57
C ARG A 73 25.06 -15.44 -13.91
N PHE A 74 23.95 -14.91 -13.42
CA PHE A 74 23.58 -13.50 -13.59
C PHE A 74 24.56 -12.53 -12.91
N VAL A 75 25.02 -12.84 -11.69
CA VAL A 75 25.99 -11.99 -11.00
C VAL A 75 27.35 -12.00 -11.71
N LYS A 76 27.83 -13.19 -12.08
CA LYS A 76 29.13 -13.33 -12.76
C LYS A 76 29.18 -12.68 -14.14
N SER A 77 28.06 -12.53 -14.85
CA SER A 77 28.05 -11.86 -16.17
C SER A 77 28.13 -10.34 -16.09
N ARG A 78 28.16 -9.76 -14.89
CA ARG A 78 28.16 -8.31 -14.62
C ARG A 78 29.38 -7.85 -13.79
N SER A 79 30.35 -8.73 -13.55
CA SER A 79 31.63 -8.44 -12.90
C SER A 79 32.77 -8.55 -13.91
#